data_AF-A0ABD1F963-F1
#
_entry.id   AF-A0ABD1F963-F1
#
_cell.length_a   1.000
_cell.length_b   1.000
_cell.length_c   1.000
_cell.angle_alpha   90.00
_cell.angle_beta   90.00
_cell.angle_gamma   90.00
#
_symmetry.space_group_name_H-M   'P 1'
#
loop_
_entity.id
_entity.type
_entity.pdbx_description
1 polymer ?
#
loop_
_entity_poly.entity_id
_entity_poly.type
_entity_poly.pdbx_seq_one_letter_code
_entity_poly.pdbx_strand_id
1 'polypeptide(L)'
;MSIDVFSKFLVFLFLFLTYLNECVAWDSEQLQVFDAIDEVKVNFYDLLNVSQEASSSEIRSAFRTLSLKLHPDKNLETDTSEEFRNLVSVYEVLKSPTKRKYYDEVLVNGLPNWRSAVYYYRYVRKMGVAEVCVILFVIITIGQYIVNWAVYFERKFTIQENLKRKRSGKKFKNDSEDLIDHIQKPTFWNTLPFQLPKLCWYSVVSLPVVLGLLKKKVAQQIEEATKPPAEPEPEQIRIRTVRKRNKFVVPQGPNFEMNTSLDFSQGATKSETVKAPPLVSGGLWTDDDLDELVRLVKKFPPGSVERWENIAEALQRPVTEVTYMANKIKENGYRMSTEKEEEIPVVKIKQKTKKNIEIAEDTVKKWSQMEQKKLEEALMKYPKGHSERWDKIADHVLGKTKEECIMRYKYVTEMLKKQKEASTNDC
;
A
#
# COMPACT_ATOMS: atom_id res chain seq x y z
N MET A 1 -22.59 42.76 -5.71
CA MET A 1 -21.14 42.69 -5.39
C MET A 1 -20.47 41.42 -5.93
N SER A 2 -21.16 40.27 -6.02
CA SER A 2 -20.54 39.00 -6.45
C SER A 2 -20.27 38.86 -7.95
N ILE A 3 -21.02 39.55 -8.81
CA ILE A 3 -20.90 39.45 -10.28
C ILE A 3 -19.64 40.18 -10.78
N ASP A 4 -19.30 41.33 -10.20
CA ASP A 4 -18.10 42.11 -10.58
C ASP A 4 -16.80 41.41 -10.19
N VAL A 5 -16.80 40.67 -9.08
CA VAL A 5 -15.65 39.87 -8.64
C VAL A 5 -15.42 38.68 -9.57
N PHE A 6 -16.51 38.04 -10.02
CA PHE A 6 -16.43 36.90 -10.93
C PHE A 6 -15.97 37.32 -12.34
N SER A 7 -16.45 38.45 -12.84
CA SER A 7 -16.01 39.03 -14.12
C SER A 7 -14.53 39.42 -14.10
N LYS A 8 -14.08 40.09 -13.03
CA LYS A 8 -12.65 40.44 -12.85
C LYS A 8 -11.77 39.20 -12.71
N PHE A 9 -12.25 38.15 -12.04
CA PHE A 9 -11.55 36.87 -11.94
C PHE A 9 -11.45 36.16 -13.30
N LEU A 10 -12.51 36.18 -14.11
CA LEU A 10 -12.49 35.61 -15.47
C LEU A 10 -11.51 36.32 -16.39
N VAL A 11 -11.47 37.66 -16.33
CA VAL A 11 -10.50 38.46 -17.10
C VAL A 11 -9.08 38.19 -16.63
N PHE A 12 -8.84 38.10 -15.31
CA PHE A 12 -7.53 37.76 -14.76
C PHE A 12 -7.09 36.34 -15.11
N LEU A 13 -8.02 35.38 -15.07
CA LEU A 13 -7.77 34.00 -15.48
C LEU A 13 -7.48 33.91 -16.98
N PHE A 14 -8.20 34.65 -17.81
CA PHE A 14 -7.95 34.72 -19.25
C PHE A 14 -6.56 35.34 -19.54
N LEU A 15 -6.23 36.46 -18.90
CA LEU A 15 -4.91 37.09 -19.02
C LEU A 15 -3.78 36.18 -18.52
N PHE A 16 -4.00 35.45 -17.42
CA PHE A 16 -3.08 34.47 -16.89
C PHE A 16 -2.90 33.27 -17.83
N LEU A 17 -3.98 32.75 -18.41
CA LEU A 17 -3.94 31.67 -19.39
C LEU A 17 -3.26 32.11 -20.70
N THR A 18 -3.45 33.36 -21.13
CA THR A 18 -2.71 33.90 -22.29
C THR A 18 -1.23 34.13 -21.99
N TYR A 19 -0.88 34.47 -20.74
CA TYR A 19 0.51 34.59 -20.30
C TYR A 19 1.20 33.21 -20.20
N LEU A 20 0.46 32.16 -19.85
CA LEU A 20 0.94 30.77 -19.87
C LEU A 20 1.14 30.20 -21.28
N ASN A 21 0.59 30.81 -22.32
CA ASN A 21 0.74 30.34 -23.71
C ASN A 21 2.14 30.62 -24.30
N GLU A 22 3.05 31.31 -23.61
CA GLU A 22 4.47 31.37 -23.99
C GLU A 22 5.24 30.09 -23.57
N CYS A 23 4.58 28.94 -23.58
CA CYS A 23 5.27 27.66 -23.47
C CYS A 23 5.77 27.27 -24.85
N VAL A 24 7.05 27.54 -25.12
CA VAL A 24 7.76 26.94 -26.26
C VAL A 24 7.85 25.43 -25.99
N ALA A 25 6.89 24.69 -26.55
CA ALA A 25 6.93 23.24 -26.53
C ALA A 25 7.99 22.76 -27.53
N TRP A 26 8.76 21.76 -27.13
CA TRP A 26 9.69 21.10 -28.03
C TRP A 26 8.92 20.36 -29.12
N ASP A 27 9.33 20.55 -30.37
CA ASP A 27 8.74 19.88 -31.51
C ASP A 27 9.18 18.41 -31.58
N SER A 28 8.39 17.57 -32.24
CA SER A 28 8.69 16.15 -32.44
C SER A 28 10.01 15.94 -33.20
N GLU A 29 10.31 16.81 -34.18
CA GLU A 29 11.56 16.76 -34.92
C GLU A 29 12.79 17.08 -34.04
N GLN A 30 12.65 18.00 -33.08
CA GLN A 30 13.73 18.35 -32.15
C GLN A 30 14.05 17.20 -31.22
N LEU A 31 13.01 16.52 -30.70
CA LEU A 31 13.18 15.33 -29.85
C LEU A 31 13.91 14.20 -30.59
N GLN A 32 13.54 13.93 -31.84
CA GLN A 32 14.21 12.93 -32.67
C GLN A 32 15.70 13.23 -32.87
N VAL A 33 16.05 14.51 -33.05
CA VAL A 33 17.46 14.93 -33.15
C VAL A 33 18.19 14.65 -31.84
N PHE A 34 17.59 14.98 -30.68
CA PHE A 34 18.22 14.71 -29.39
C PHE A 34 18.40 13.21 -29.12
N ASP A 35 17.41 12.39 -29.49
CA ASP A 35 17.50 10.93 -29.36
C ASP A 35 18.65 10.37 -30.23
N ALA A 36 18.80 10.85 -31.47
CA ALA A 36 19.89 10.45 -32.35
C ALA A 36 21.28 10.87 -31.81
N ILE A 37 21.38 12.04 -31.19
CA ILE A 37 22.63 12.52 -30.57
C ILE A 37 23.02 11.61 -29.39
N ASP A 38 22.05 11.23 -28.56
CA ASP A 38 22.27 10.35 -27.41
C ASP A 38 22.68 8.93 -27.82
N GLU A 39 22.16 8.43 -28.94
CA GLU A 39 22.51 7.11 -29.49
C GLU A 39 23.93 7.09 -30.07
N VAL A 40 24.26 8.07 -30.93
CA VAL A 40 25.48 8.06 -31.73
C VAL A 40 26.69 8.64 -30.98
N LYS A 41 26.49 9.62 -30.08
CA LYS A 41 27.50 10.28 -29.22
C LYS A 41 28.74 10.86 -29.89
N VAL A 42 28.84 10.77 -31.22
CA VAL A 42 29.88 11.38 -32.05
C VAL A 42 29.26 12.44 -32.95
N ASN A 43 30.10 13.32 -33.47
CA ASN A 43 29.65 14.36 -34.39
C ASN A 43 29.18 13.74 -35.71
N PHE A 44 27.97 14.09 -36.12
CA PHE A 44 27.30 13.58 -37.32
C PHE A 44 28.06 13.89 -38.61
N TYR A 45 28.71 15.05 -38.67
CA TYR A 45 29.54 15.46 -39.81
C TYR A 45 30.82 14.62 -39.91
N ASP A 46 31.45 14.35 -38.76
CA ASP A 46 32.66 13.54 -38.67
C ASP A 46 32.38 12.08 -39.03
N LEU A 47 31.21 11.54 -38.61
CA LEU A 47 30.79 10.17 -38.95
C LEU A 47 30.57 9.99 -40.47
N LEU A 48 29.97 10.98 -41.13
CA LEU A 48 29.81 10.97 -42.59
C LEU A 48 31.07 11.42 -43.35
N ASN A 49 32.10 11.90 -42.63
CA ASN A 49 33.32 12.47 -43.18
C ASN A 49 33.07 13.61 -44.17
N VAL A 50 32.18 14.53 -43.80
CA VAL A 50 31.80 15.71 -44.59
C VAL A 50 31.92 16.97 -43.74
N SER A 51 32.09 18.14 -44.39
CA SER A 51 32.11 19.43 -43.68
C SER A 51 30.73 19.79 -43.11
N GLN A 52 30.69 20.59 -42.04
CA GLN A 52 29.44 21.17 -41.53
C GLN A 52 28.74 22.07 -42.55
N GLU A 53 29.47 22.62 -43.53
CA GLU A 53 28.92 23.42 -44.64
C GLU A 53 28.54 22.57 -45.87
N ALA A 54 28.62 21.24 -45.77
CA ALA A 54 28.38 20.34 -46.90
C ALA A 54 26.95 20.48 -47.45
N SER A 55 26.83 20.38 -48.77
CA SER A 55 25.54 20.43 -49.47
C SER A 55 24.71 19.16 -49.22
N SER A 56 23.39 19.23 -49.38
CA SER A 56 22.53 18.04 -49.25
C SER A 56 22.84 16.93 -50.27
N SER A 57 23.44 17.28 -51.41
CA SER A 57 23.95 16.33 -52.41
C SER A 57 25.21 15.60 -51.94
N GLU A 58 26.11 16.32 -51.28
CA GLU A 58 27.36 15.76 -50.75
C GLU A 58 27.09 14.78 -49.61
N ILE A 59 26.20 15.15 -48.67
CA ILE A 59 25.71 14.28 -47.59
C ILE A 59 25.11 12.99 -48.16
N ARG A 60 24.27 13.10 -49.21
CA ARG A 60 23.69 11.93 -49.89
C ARG A 60 24.74 11.05 -50.57
N SER A 61 25.77 11.64 -51.16
CA SER A 61 26.87 10.90 -51.80
C SER A 61 27.71 10.14 -50.77
N ALA A 62 28.10 10.82 -49.68
CA ALA A 62 28.86 10.24 -48.58
C ALA A 62 28.12 9.08 -47.92
N PHE A 63 26.82 9.26 -47.64
CA PHE A 63 25.97 8.21 -47.09
C PHE A 63 25.91 6.97 -47.99
N ARG A 64 25.80 7.12 -49.31
CA ARG A 64 25.78 5.99 -50.26
C ARG A 64 27.09 5.21 -50.23
N THR A 65 28.22 5.91 -50.23
CA THR A 65 29.55 5.31 -50.17
C THR A 65 29.76 4.53 -48.86
N LEU A 66 29.37 5.12 -47.73
CA LEU A 66 29.52 4.48 -46.42
C LEU A 66 28.52 3.33 -46.22
N SER A 67 27.27 3.48 -46.67
CA SER A 67 26.26 2.41 -46.59
C SER A 67 26.69 1.15 -47.34
N LEU A 68 27.35 1.29 -48.48
CA LEU A 68 27.87 0.14 -49.24
C LEU A 68 29.02 -0.57 -48.52
N LYS A 69 29.81 0.18 -47.74
CA LYS A 69 30.93 -0.35 -46.95
C LYS A 69 30.46 -1.00 -45.66
N LEU A 70 29.46 -0.43 -44.98
CA LEU A 70 28.96 -0.90 -43.68
C LEU A 70 27.72 -1.79 -43.79
N HIS A 71 27.36 -2.24 -44.99
CA HIS A 71 26.15 -3.04 -45.18
C HIS A 71 26.23 -4.37 -44.41
N PRO A 72 25.25 -4.72 -43.55
CA PRO A 72 25.32 -5.89 -42.68
C PRO A 72 25.34 -7.22 -43.44
N ASP A 73 24.78 -7.25 -44.66
CA ASP A 73 24.82 -8.43 -45.55
C ASP A 73 26.22 -8.72 -46.10
N LYS A 74 27.08 -7.68 -46.22
CA LYS A 74 28.44 -7.84 -46.76
C LYS A 74 29.47 -8.07 -45.66
N ASN A 75 29.21 -7.55 -44.46
CA ASN A 75 30.10 -7.65 -43.30
C ASN A 75 29.30 -8.13 -42.08
N LEU A 76 29.38 -9.43 -41.79
CA LEU A 76 28.63 -10.12 -40.71
C LEU A 76 29.25 -9.91 -39.30
N GLU A 77 30.10 -8.90 -39.11
CA GLU A 77 30.66 -8.61 -37.79
C GLU A 77 29.58 -8.04 -36.86
N THR A 78 29.76 -8.21 -35.55
CA THR A 78 28.76 -7.79 -34.57
C THR A 78 28.60 -6.27 -34.47
N ASP A 79 29.64 -5.51 -34.79
CA ASP A 79 29.70 -4.05 -34.63
C ASP A 79 29.13 -3.30 -35.85
N THR A 80 29.25 -3.89 -37.05
CA THR A 80 28.83 -3.25 -38.32
C THR A 80 27.33 -2.97 -38.38
N SER A 81 26.52 -3.77 -37.69
CA SER A 81 25.07 -3.57 -37.58
C SER A 81 24.72 -2.31 -36.78
N GLU A 82 25.45 -2.04 -35.70
CA GLU A 82 25.25 -0.83 -34.88
C GLU A 82 25.77 0.40 -35.61
N GLU A 83 26.95 0.32 -36.23
CA GLU A 83 27.50 1.39 -37.06
C GLU A 83 26.58 1.75 -38.24
N PHE A 84 25.98 0.75 -38.89
CA PHE A 84 25.02 0.98 -39.96
C PHE A 84 23.74 1.65 -39.44
N ARG A 85 23.22 1.23 -38.28
CA ARG A 85 22.08 1.88 -37.63
C ARG A 85 22.39 3.35 -37.30
N ASN A 86 23.57 3.61 -36.75
CA ASN A 86 24.06 4.95 -36.45
C ASN A 86 24.16 5.79 -37.74
N LEU A 87 24.74 5.23 -38.81
CA LEU A 87 24.84 5.90 -40.11
C LEU A 87 23.48 6.30 -40.67
N VAL A 88 22.48 5.42 -40.59
CA VAL A 88 21.11 5.71 -41.03
C VAL A 88 20.50 6.84 -40.19
N SER A 89 20.61 6.77 -38.87
CA SER A 89 20.09 7.81 -37.96
C SER A 89 20.69 9.20 -38.25
N VAL A 90 22.01 9.25 -38.45
CA VAL A 90 22.75 10.47 -38.79
C VAL A 90 22.30 11.04 -40.13
N TYR A 91 22.15 10.19 -41.14
CA TYR A 91 21.68 10.62 -42.45
C TYR A 91 20.25 11.17 -42.38
N GLU A 92 19.34 10.56 -41.61
CA GLU A 92 17.98 11.06 -41.45
C GLU A 92 17.93 12.46 -40.82
N VAL A 93 18.80 12.74 -39.85
CA VAL A 93 18.93 14.07 -39.25
C VAL A 93 19.49 15.08 -40.25
N LEU A 94 20.61 14.75 -40.91
CA LEU A 94 21.30 15.68 -41.80
C LEU A 94 20.61 15.87 -43.16
N LYS A 95 19.73 14.93 -43.57
CA LYS A 95 18.93 15.02 -44.80
C LYS A 95 17.89 16.15 -44.72
N SER A 96 17.27 16.36 -43.56
CA SER A 96 16.24 17.40 -43.40
C SER A 96 16.88 18.73 -43.03
N PRO A 97 16.55 19.84 -43.73
CA PRO A 97 17.08 21.15 -43.38
C PRO A 97 16.61 21.63 -41.99
N THR A 98 15.43 21.20 -41.52
CA THR A 98 14.92 21.55 -40.19
C THR A 98 15.70 20.83 -39.09
N LYS A 99 15.83 19.51 -39.19
CA LYS A 99 16.58 18.68 -38.24
C LYS A 99 18.07 19.04 -38.19
N ARG A 100 18.66 19.36 -39.35
CA ARG A 100 20.04 19.86 -39.42
C ARG A 100 20.22 21.17 -38.63
N LYS A 101 19.30 22.13 -38.76
CA LYS A 101 19.34 23.36 -37.96
C LYS A 101 19.30 23.08 -36.46
N TYR A 102 18.42 22.17 -36.01
CA TYR A 102 18.36 21.79 -34.60
C TYR A 102 19.65 21.12 -34.13
N TYR A 103 20.27 20.28 -34.96
CA TYR A 103 21.57 19.69 -34.66
C TYR A 103 22.67 20.75 -34.56
N ASP A 104 22.70 21.71 -35.49
CA ASP A 104 23.64 22.83 -35.47
C ASP A 104 23.43 23.71 -34.22
N GLU A 105 22.19 23.95 -33.80
CA GLU A 105 21.87 24.65 -32.56
C GLU A 105 22.40 23.90 -31.32
N VAL A 106 22.33 22.56 -31.32
CA VAL A 106 22.89 21.73 -30.23
C VAL A 106 24.40 21.74 -30.24
N LEU A 107 25.07 21.80 -31.40
CA LEU A 107 26.52 21.93 -31.47
C LEU A 107 27.02 23.22 -30.83
N VAL A 108 26.27 24.32 -30.97
CA VAL A 108 26.61 25.63 -30.39
C VAL A 108 26.21 25.74 -28.92
N ASN A 109 24.97 25.38 -28.59
CA ASN A 109 24.39 25.61 -27.26
C ASN A 109 24.53 24.41 -26.31
N GLY A 110 24.89 23.24 -26.84
CA GLY A 110 24.83 21.97 -26.12
C GLY A 110 23.42 21.37 -26.05
N LEU A 111 23.35 20.15 -25.54
CA LEU A 111 22.07 19.48 -25.27
C LEU A 111 21.25 20.25 -24.21
N PRO A 112 19.92 20.27 -24.31
CA PRO A 112 19.07 20.93 -23.32
C PRO A 112 19.35 20.46 -21.89
N ASN A 113 19.42 21.42 -20.97
CA ASN A 113 19.78 21.16 -19.57
C ASN A 113 18.92 20.06 -18.92
N TRP A 114 17.63 19.96 -19.25
CA TRP A 114 16.70 18.97 -18.68
C TRP A 114 17.02 17.52 -19.02
N ARG A 115 17.77 17.31 -20.11
CA ARG A 115 18.13 15.99 -20.63
C ARG A 115 19.43 15.46 -20.01
N SER A 116 20.22 16.34 -19.40
CA SER A 116 21.38 15.93 -18.61
C SER A 116 20.94 15.13 -17.39
N ALA A 117 21.58 13.98 -17.13
CA ALA A 117 21.34 13.20 -15.90
C ALA A 117 21.57 14.03 -14.62
N VAL A 118 22.40 15.08 -14.70
CA VAL A 118 22.73 15.98 -13.58
C VAL A 118 21.65 17.05 -13.37
N TYR A 119 20.69 17.19 -14.29
CA TYR A 119 19.64 18.21 -14.23
C TYR A 119 18.89 18.21 -12.90
N TYR A 120 18.32 17.06 -12.55
CA TYR A 120 17.54 16.89 -11.33
C TYR A 120 18.40 17.15 -10.10
N TYR A 121 19.64 16.65 -10.09
CA TYR A 121 20.56 16.85 -8.97
C TYR A 121 20.94 18.34 -8.77
N ARG A 122 21.14 19.10 -9.85
CA ARG A 122 21.51 20.53 -9.78
C ARG A 122 20.34 21.41 -9.38
N TYR A 123 19.13 21.06 -9.82
CA TYR A 123 17.93 21.88 -9.61
C TYR A 123 17.27 21.56 -8.26
N VAL A 124 17.01 20.28 -7.96
CA VAL A 124 16.31 19.86 -6.74
C VAL A 124 17.13 20.14 -5.47
N ARG A 125 18.46 20.08 -5.51
CA ARG A 125 19.30 20.43 -4.34
C ARG A 125 19.23 21.91 -3.95
N LYS A 126 18.95 22.79 -4.92
CA LYS A 126 18.82 24.23 -4.67
C LYS A 126 17.41 24.63 -4.23
N MET A 127 16.44 23.71 -4.31
CA MET A 127 15.10 23.98 -3.85
C MET A 127 15.11 24.18 -2.34
N GLY A 128 14.69 25.37 -1.89
CA GLY A 128 14.51 25.64 -0.48
C GLY A 128 13.42 24.73 0.10
N VAL A 129 13.42 24.55 1.42
CA VAL A 129 12.38 23.77 2.13
C VAL A 129 10.97 24.24 1.72
N ALA A 130 10.78 25.55 1.52
CA ALA A 130 9.53 26.13 1.08
C ALA A 130 9.06 25.63 -0.31
N GLU A 131 9.96 25.55 -1.29
CA GLU A 131 9.61 25.10 -2.65
C GLU A 131 9.24 23.61 -2.66
N VAL A 132 9.98 22.79 -1.91
CA VAL A 132 9.64 21.37 -1.73
C VAL A 132 8.30 21.22 -1.03
N CYS A 133 8.01 22.03 0.00
CA CYS A 133 6.71 22.04 0.66
C CYS A 133 5.58 22.44 -0.28
N VAL A 134 5.79 23.40 -1.18
CA VAL A 134 4.79 23.80 -2.19
C VAL A 134 4.52 22.67 -3.18
N ILE A 135 5.57 22.02 -3.69
CA ILE A 135 5.43 20.87 -4.61
C ILE A 135 4.69 19.72 -3.92
N LEU A 136 5.09 19.39 -2.69
CA LEU A 136 4.43 18.37 -1.88
C LEU A 136 2.95 18.73 -1.64
N PHE A 137 2.67 19.99 -1.34
CA PHE A 137 1.30 20.48 -1.14
C PHE A 137 0.46 20.30 -2.40
N VAL A 138 0.99 20.66 -3.57
CA VAL A 138 0.30 20.45 -4.86
C VAL A 138 0.03 18.95 -5.09
N ILE A 139 1.01 18.08 -4.87
CA ILE A 139 0.83 16.62 -5.02
C ILE A 139 -0.26 16.09 -4.09
N ILE A 140 -0.24 16.50 -2.81
CA ILE A 140 -1.24 16.09 -1.82
C ILE A 140 -2.63 16.59 -2.23
N THR A 141 -2.75 17.82 -2.76
CA THR A 141 -4.04 18.36 -3.21
C THR A 141 -4.64 17.59 -4.38
N ILE A 142 -3.80 17.22 -5.35
CA ILE A 142 -4.21 16.40 -6.49
C ILE A 142 -4.63 15.00 -5.99
N GLY A 143 -3.83 14.40 -5.10
CA GLY A 143 -4.14 13.11 -4.48
C GLY A 143 -5.49 13.12 -3.75
N GLN A 144 -5.75 14.14 -2.93
CA GLN A 144 -7.03 14.29 -2.24
C GLN A 144 -8.21 14.46 -3.20
N TYR A 145 -8.03 15.21 -4.29
CA TYR A 145 -9.07 15.37 -5.30
C TYR A 145 -9.40 14.02 -5.95
N ILE A 146 -8.39 13.22 -6.29
CA ILE A 146 -8.57 11.86 -6.83
C ILE A 146 -9.29 10.95 -5.82
N VAL A 147 -8.91 10.99 -4.54
CA VAL A 147 -9.58 10.21 -3.49
C VAL A 147 -11.05 10.62 -3.33
N ASN A 148 -11.35 11.92 -3.35
CA ASN A 148 -12.74 12.40 -3.30
C ASN A 148 -13.56 11.92 -4.51
N TRP A 149 -12.94 11.83 -5.69
CA TRP A 149 -13.55 11.20 -6.86
C TRP A 149 -13.74 9.69 -6.69
N ALA A 150 -12.78 8.98 -6.10
CA ALA A 150 -12.90 7.55 -5.81
C ALA A 150 -14.09 7.27 -4.87
N VAL A 151 -14.25 8.05 -3.80
CA VAL A 151 -15.39 7.95 -2.86
C VAL A 151 -16.72 8.22 -3.57
N TYR A 152 -16.76 9.21 -4.47
CA TYR A 152 -17.95 9.48 -5.28
C TYR A 152 -18.30 8.29 -6.17
N PHE A 153 -17.31 7.72 -6.87
CA PHE A 153 -17.52 6.55 -7.71
C PHE A 153 -18.00 5.34 -6.92
N GLU A 154 -17.38 5.06 -5.77
CA GLU A 154 -17.79 3.97 -4.88
C GLU A 154 -19.26 4.11 -4.48
N ARG A 155 -19.66 5.29 -3.97
CA ARG A 155 -21.07 5.56 -3.60
C ARG A 155 -22.02 5.37 -4.78
N LYS A 156 -21.65 5.85 -5.96
CA LYS A 156 -22.44 5.69 -7.18
C LYS A 156 -22.61 4.20 -7.53
N PHE A 157 -21.54 3.42 -7.48
CA PHE A 157 -21.59 1.98 -7.80
C PHE A 157 -22.39 1.19 -6.76
N THR A 158 -22.19 1.44 -5.46
CA THR A 158 -22.96 0.78 -4.39
C THR A 158 -24.46 1.06 -4.54
N ILE A 159 -24.84 2.31 -4.85
CA ILE A 159 -26.24 2.67 -5.08
C ILE A 159 -26.77 1.95 -6.33
N GLN A 160 -26.03 1.96 -7.45
CA GLN A 160 -26.43 1.22 -8.65
C GLN A 160 -26.60 -0.28 -8.42
N GLU A 161 -25.73 -0.91 -7.61
CA GLU A 161 -25.86 -2.32 -7.27
C GLU A 161 -27.09 -2.58 -6.40
N ASN A 162 -27.31 -1.76 -5.38
CA ASN A 162 -28.49 -1.84 -4.52
C ASN A 162 -29.80 -1.65 -5.31
N LEU A 163 -29.80 -0.78 -6.32
CA LEU A 163 -30.92 -0.58 -7.24
C LEU A 163 -31.13 -1.77 -8.19
N LYS A 164 -30.04 -2.38 -8.69
CA LYS A 164 -30.12 -3.61 -9.48
C LYS A 164 -30.66 -4.79 -8.67
N ARG A 165 -30.28 -4.90 -7.39
CA ARG A 165 -30.79 -5.93 -6.45
C ARG A 165 -32.26 -5.74 -6.10
N LYS A 166 -32.76 -4.49 -6.07
CA LYS A 166 -34.17 -4.15 -5.76
C LYS A 166 -35.14 -4.22 -6.96
N ARG A 167 -34.85 -4.98 -8.01
CA ARG A 167 -35.73 -5.09 -9.18
C ARG A 167 -37.06 -5.80 -8.85
N SER A 168 -38.08 -5.03 -8.49
CA SER A 168 -39.49 -5.27 -8.84
C SER A 168 -40.27 -3.94 -8.88
N GLY A 169 -40.70 -3.50 -10.06
CA GLY A 169 -41.62 -2.36 -10.25
C GLY A 169 -41.08 -1.18 -11.07
N LYS A 170 -41.84 -0.79 -12.11
CA LYS A 170 -41.53 0.29 -13.06
C LYS A 170 -41.45 1.69 -12.41
N LYS A 171 -42.10 1.89 -11.26
CA LYS A 171 -42.05 3.13 -10.44
C LYS A 171 -40.70 3.33 -9.74
N PHE A 172 -40.04 2.24 -9.32
CA PHE A 172 -38.78 2.29 -8.58
C PHE A 172 -37.59 2.77 -9.43
N LYS A 173 -37.68 2.67 -10.76
CA LYS A 173 -36.65 3.15 -11.69
C LYS A 173 -36.52 4.67 -11.69
N ASN A 174 -37.65 5.40 -11.69
CA ASN A 174 -37.63 6.86 -11.75
C ASN A 174 -37.08 7.45 -10.43
N ASP A 175 -37.57 6.99 -9.27
CA ASP A 175 -37.08 7.42 -7.95
C ASP A 175 -35.59 7.09 -7.74
N SER A 176 -35.09 6.07 -8.44
CA SER A 176 -33.69 5.65 -8.36
C SER A 176 -32.73 6.48 -9.21
N GLU A 177 -33.20 7.03 -10.31
CA GLU A 177 -32.46 7.97 -11.16
C GLU A 177 -32.27 9.30 -10.39
N ASP A 178 -33.34 9.77 -9.73
CA ASP A 178 -33.33 10.99 -8.90
C ASP A 178 -32.36 10.88 -7.69
N LEU A 179 -32.22 9.68 -7.11
CA LEU A 179 -31.31 9.42 -5.99
C LEU A 179 -29.83 9.43 -6.39
N ILE A 180 -29.52 9.04 -7.64
CA ILE A 180 -28.16 9.08 -8.18
C ILE A 180 -27.75 10.52 -8.51
N ASP A 181 -28.70 11.34 -8.96
CA ASP A 181 -28.47 12.76 -9.27
C ASP A 181 -28.31 13.63 -8.02
N HIS A 182 -28.81 13.19 -6.86
CA HIS A 182 -28.60 13.87 -5.57
C HIS A 182 -27.21 13.64 -4.94
N ILE A 183 -26.36 12.79 -5.54
CA ILE A 183 -25.00 12.60 -5.05
C ILE A 183 -24.16 13.82 -5.44
N GLN A 184 -23.85 14.66 -4.44
CA GLN A 184 -23.06 15.86 -4.63
C GLN A 184 -21.68 15.50 -5.23
N LYS A 185 -21.41 16.01 -6.43
CA LYS A 185 -20.14 15.78 -7.15
C LYS A 185 -18.99 16.41 -6.37
N PRO A 186 -17.82 15.73 -6.29
CA PRO A 186 -16.65 16.28 -5.63
C PRO A 186 -16.29 17.61 -6.31
N THR A 187 -16.30 18.69 -5.53
CA THR A 187 -16.07 20.05 -6.03
C THR A 187 -14.67 20.50 -5.65
N PHE A 188 -13.99 21.23 -6.52
CA PHE A 188 -12.63 21.75 -6.29
C PHE A 188 -12.51 22.62 -5.03
N TRP A 189 -13.60 23.25 -4.60
CA TRP A 189 -13.68 24.05 -3.36
C TRP A 189 -13.47 23.25 -2.07
N ASN A 190 -13.52 21.91 -2.13
CA ASN A 190 -13.26 21.02 -1.00
C ASN A 190 -11.82 20.50 -0.97
N THR A 191 -10.90 21.15 -1.69
CA THR A 191 -9.47 20.81 -1.67
C THR A 191 -8.71 21.71 -0.67
N LEU A 192 -7.58 21.23 -0.13
CA LEU A 192 -6.77 21.96 0.86
C LEU A 192 -6.49 23.45 0.56
N PRO A 193 -6.18 23.90 -0.67
CA PRO A 193 -5.91 25.32 -0.93
C PRO A 193 -7.07 26.25 -0.56
N PHE A 194 -8.31 25.76 -0.64
CA PHE A 194 -9.50 26.53 -0.28
C PHE A 194 -9.99 26.22 1.15
N GLN A 195 -9.74 25.01 1.62
CA GLN A 195 -10.14 24.58 2.96
C GLN A 195 -9.25 25.16 4.06
N LEU A 196 -7.94 25.33 3.83
CA LEU A 196 -7.01 25.85 4.83
C LEU A 196 -7.32 27.28 5.26
N PRO A 197 -7.54 28.26 4.35
CA PRO A 197 -7.92 29.61 4.76
C PRO A 197 -9.23 29.64 5.56
N LYS A 198 -10.21 28.82 5.14
CA LYS A 198 -11.49 28.66 5.83
C LYS A 198 -11.26 28.09 7.24
N LEU A 199 -10.47 27.04 7.38
CA LEU A 199 -10.12 26.41 8.66
C LEU A 199 -9.36 27.39 9.57
N CYS A 200 -8.40 28.14 9.05
CA CYS A 200 -7.66 29.16 9.80
C CYS A 200 -8.60 30.24 10.33
N TRP A 201 -9.51 30.73 9.48
CA TRP A 201 -10.53 31.72 9.89
C TRP A 201 -11.46 31.17 10.97
N TYR A 202 -12.04 29.99 10.77
CA TYR A 202 -12.91 29.37 11.78
C TYR A 202 -12.17 29.04 13.08
N SER A 203 -10.89 28.65 13.00
CA SER A 203 -10.08 28.38 14.19
C SER A 203 -9.85 29.65 15.01
N VAL A 204 -9.54 30.78 14.36
CA VAL A 204 -9.38 32.07 15.04
C VAL A 204 -10.70 32.57 15.63
N VAL A 205 -11.81 32.43 14.90
CA VAL A 205 -13.14 32.88 15.35
C VAL A 205 -13.71 32.01 16.47
N SER A 206 -13.43 30.70 16.47
CA SER A 206 -13.89 29.78 17.52
C SER A 206 -13.01 29.78 18.77
N LEU A 207 -11.79 30.32 18.69
CA LEU A 207 -10.82 30.36 19.79
C LEU A 207 -11.37 31.00 21.08
N PRO A 208 -12.07 32.14 21.05
CA PRO A 208 -12.64 32.73 22.26
C PRO A 208 -13.72 31.86 22.90
N VAL A 209 -14.53 31.17 22.11
CA VAL A 209 -15.60 30.28 22.58
C VAL A 209 -15.00 29.05 23.25
N VAL A 210 -14.00 28.44 22.61
CA VAL A 210 -13.29 27.26 23.14
C VAL A 210 -12.56 27.62 24.44
N LEU A 211 -11.88 28.76 24.50
CA LEU A 211 -11.27 29.27 25.74
C LEU A 211 -12.31 29.53 26.84
N GLY A 212 -13.49 30.03 26.48
CA GLY A 212 -14.60 30.21 27.43
C GLY A 212 -15.12 28.89 28.00
N LEU A 213 -15.25 27.84 27.17
CA LEU A 213 -15.65 26.51 27.63
C LEU A 213 -14.58 25.84 28.50
N LEU A 214 -13.30 26.00 28.14
CA LEU A 214 -12.17 25.52 28.94
C LEU A 214 -12.13 26.20 30.31
N LYS A 215 -12.29 27.53 30.36
CA LYS A 215 -12.38 28.28 31.63
C LYS A 215 -13.52 27.78 32.51
N LYS A 216 -14.69 27.50 31.94
CA LYS A 216 -15.84 26.93 32.68
C LYS A 216 -15.54 25.54 33.24
N LYS A 217 -14.93 24.65 32.44
CA LYS A 217 -14.54 23.31 32.92
C LYS A 217 -13.51 23.37 34.05
N VAL A 218 -12.51 24.24 33.93
CA VAL A 218 -11.50 24.44 34.98
C VAL A 218 -12.14 25.01 36.24
N ALA A 219 -13.04 25.99 36.12
CA ALA A 219 -13.77 26.53 37.26
C ALA A 219 -14.64 25.48 37.98
N GLN A 220 -15.33 24.63 37.22
CA GLN A 220 -16.12 23.52 37.77
C GLN A 220 -15.24 22.50 38.52
N GLN A 221 -14.08 22.15 37.97
CA GLN A 221 -13.13 21.25 38.66
C GLN A 221 -12.58 21.85 39.96
N ILE A 222 -12.31 23.15 39.99
CA ILE A 222 -11.87 23.85 41.21
C ILE A 222 -13.00 23.87 42.24
N GLU A 223 -14.23 24.17 41.83
CA GLU A 223 -15.40 24.19 42.73
C GLU A 223 -15.72 22.80 43.29
N GLU A 224 -15.62 21.76 42.46
CA GLU A 224 -15.80 20.36 42.87
C GLU A 224 -14.70 19.90 43.84
N ALA A 225 -13.45 20.32 43.64
CA ALA A 225 -12.35 20.05 44.56
C ALA A 225 -12.42 20.85 45.88
N THR A 226 -13.17 21.96 45.91
CA THR A 226 -13.32 22.82 47.10
C THR A 226 -14.55 22.44 47.94
N LYS A 227 -15.48 21.63 47.41
CA LYS A 227 -16.62 21.13 48.18
C LYS A 227 -16.14 20.09 49.20
N PRO A 228 -16.50 20.22 50.49
CA PRO A 228 -16.20 19.19 51.47
C PRO A 228 -16.91 17.88 51.08
N PRO A 229 -16.31 16.71 51.36
CA PRO A 229 -16.90 15.42 51.01
C PRO A 229 -18.30 15.32 51.65
N ALA A 230 -19.31 15.08 50.81
CA ALA A 230 -20.68 14.93 51.24
C ALA A 230 -20.79 13.80 52.27
N GLU A 231 -21.45 14.07 53.39
CA GLU A 231 -21.82 13.04 54.37
C GLU A 231 -22.63 11.94 53.66
N PRO A 232 -22.39 10.65 53.98
CA PRO A 232 -23.10 9.57 53.34
C PRO A 232 -24.59 9.61 53.72
N GLU A 233 -25.45 10.03 52.77
CA GLU A 233 -26.89 9.86 52.92
C GLU A 233 -27.25 8.36 52.95
N PRO A 234 -28.16 7.93 53.83
CA PRO A 234 -28.56 6.52 53.91
C PRO A 234 -29.27 6.09 52.62
N GLU A 235 -28.75 5.01 52.01
CA GLU A 235 -29.31 4.41 50.79
C GLU A 235 -30.80 4.07 50.99
N GLN A 236 -31.68 4.76 50.26
CA GLN A 236 -33.07 4.35 50.14
C GLN A 236 -33.17 3.15 49.20
N ILE A 237 -33.58 2.01 49.75
CA ILE A 237 -33.90 0.78 49.02
C ILE A 237 -34.98 1.10 47.96
N ARG A 238 -34.57 1.20 46.69
CA ARG A 238 -35.51 1.29 45.56
C ARG A 238 -36.20 -0.06 45.37
N ILE A 239 -37.43 -0.18 45.86
CA ILE A 239 -38.33 -1.28 45.48
C ILE A 239 -38.61 -1.14 43.98
N ARG A 240 -38.06 -2.06 43.18
CA ARG A 240 -38.40 -2.19 41.76
C ARG A 240 -39.86 -2.61 41.65
N THR A 241 -40.73 -1.71 41.23
CA THR A 241 -42.09 -2.07 40.84
C THR A 241 -42.03 -2.91 39.57
N VAL A 242 -42.51 -4.15 39.65
CA VAL A 242 -42.62 -5.07 38.51
C VAL A 242 -43.62 -4.47 37.52
N ARG A 243 -43.15 -4.07 36.33
CA ARG A 243 -44.04 -3.75 35.20
C ARG A 243 -44.83 -5.01 34.83
N LYS A 244 -46.15 -4.99 35.03
CA LYS A 244 -47.08 -6.00 34.49
C LYS A 244 -46.85 -6.16 32.98
N ARG A 245 -46.44 -7.34 32.55
CA ARG A 245 -46.53 -7.74 31.13
C ARG A 245 -48.02 -7.91 30.80
N ASN A 246 -48.52 -7.13 29.86
CA ASN A 246 -49.84 -7.37 29.29
C ASN A 246 -49.83 -8.75 28.60
N LYS A 247 -50.81 -9.59 28.95
CA LYS A 247 -51.03 -10.92 28.39
C LYS A 247 -51.34 -10.78 26.90
N PHE A 248 -50.51 -11.37 26.05
CA PHE A 248 -50.81 -11.53 24.62
C PHE A 248 -51.98 -12.50 24.48
N VAL A 249 -53.08 -12.05 23.87
CA VAL A 249 -54.25 -12.89 23.56
C VAL A 249 -54.14 -13.34 22.11
N VAL A 250 -54.02 -14.66 21.91
CA VAL A 250 -54.03 -15.28 20.57
C VAL A 250 -55.49 -15.42 20.11
N PRO A 251 -55.88 -14.89 18.93
CA PRO A 251 -57.21 -15.10 18.36
C PRO A 251 -57.38 -16.57 17.93
N GLN A 252 -58.50 -17.18 18.33
CA GLN A 252 -58.85 -18.57 18.06
C GLN A 252 -59.31 -18.75 16.61
N GLY A 253 -58.62 -19.62 15.87
CA GLY A 253 -59.15 -20.29 14.67
C GLY A 253 -59.77 -21.64 15.05
N PRO A 254 -60.77 -22.14 14.31
CA PRO A 254 -61.67 -23.18 14.80
C PRO A 254 -61.09 -24.60 14.71
N ASN A 255 -61.24 -25.31 15.83
CA ASN A 255 -61.53 -26.74 16.01
C ASN A 255 -60.53 -27.78 15.45
N PHE A 256 -59.72 -28.33 16.35
CA PHE A 256 -59.46 -29.76 16.32
C PHE A 256 -59.45 -30.31 17.76
N GLU A 257 -60.24 -31.36 17.96
CA GLU A 257 -60.64 -31.93 19.23
C GLU A 257 -59.49 -32.67 19.93
N MET A 258 -59.50 -32.59 21.25
CA MET A 258 -58.62 -33.33 22.14
C MET A 258 -59.40 -34.54 22.65
N ASN A 259 -58.96 -35.76 22.30
CA ASN A 259 -59.38 -36.97 22.99
C ASN A 259 -58.21 -37.55 23.78
N THR A 260 -58.42 -37.53 25.08
CA THR A 260 -57.56 -38.09 26.12
C THR A 260 -57.81 -39.59 26.24
N SER A 261 -56.73 -40.30 26.59
CA SER A 261 -56.67 -41.41 27.55
C SER A 261 -56.67 -42.86 27.04
N LEU A 262 -55.78 -43.62 27.71
CA LEU A 262 -55.64 -45.08 27.81
C LEU A 262 -54.98 -45.72 26.57
N ASP A 263 -53.99 -46.61 26.65
CA ASP A 263 -53.78 -47.65 27.65
C ASP A 263 -52.36 -48.26 27.58
N PHE A 264 -52.05 -48.99 28.65
CA PHE A 264 -51.04 -50.04 28.88
C PHE A 264 -50.01 -50.46 27.79
N SER A 265 -48.74 -50.38 28.19
CA SER A 265 -47.74 -51.47 28.30
C SER A 265 -47.59 -52.50 27.17
N GLN A 266 -46.40 -52.57 26.55
CA GLN A 266 -45.41 -53.67 26.72
C GLN A 266 -44.40 -53.70 25.58
N GLY A 267 -43.14 -54.00 25.91
CA GLY A 267 -42.25 -54.75 25.01
C GLY A 267 -41.07 -53.99 24.41
N ALA A 268 -39.92 -54.08 25.10
CA ALA A 268 -38.55 -54.22 24.59
C ALA A 268 -38.25 -53.70 23.16
N THR A 269 -37.30 -52.77 23.03
CA THR A 269 -35.89 -53.13 22.86
C THR A 269 -34.96 -51.97 23.25
N LYS A 270 -33.83 -52.34 23.86
CA LYS A 270 -32.73 -51.47 24.31
C LYS A 270 -31.97 -50.85 23.14
N SER A 271 -31.68 -49.56 23.24
CA SER A 271 -30.37 -48.93 22.98
C SER A 271 -30.40 -47.55 23.65
N GLU A 272 -30.04 -47.49 24.92
CA GLU A 272 -28.71 -47.09 25.43
C GLU A 272 -28.64 -45.57 25.66
N THR A 273 -28.59 -45.25 26.95
CA THR A 273 -28.58 -43.94 27.59
C THR A 273 -27.24 -43.23 27.38
N VAL A 274 -27.25 -41.93 27.08
CA VAL A 274 -26.18 -41.02 27.51
C VAL A 274 -26.80 -39.73 28.05
N LYS A 275 -26.69 -39.53 29.36
CA LYS A 275 -26.93 -38.25 30.04
C LYS A 275 -25.91 -37.24 29.51
N ALA A 276 -26.36 -36.08 29.03
CA ALA A 276 -25.47 -34.96 28.76
C ALA A 276 -24.80 -34.51 30.08
N PRO A 277 -23.47 -34.27 30.10
CA PRO A 277 -22.74 -33.85 31.30
C PRO A 277 -23.11 -32.40 31.70
N PRO A 278 -22.90 -32.02 32.98
CA PRO A 278 -23.24 -30.68 33.48
C PRO A 278 -22.35 -29.60 32.86
N LEU A 279 -22.95 -28.46 32.50
CA LEU A 279 -22.26 -27.26 32.01
C LEU A 279 -21.26 -26.77 33.07
N VAL A 280 -19.96 -26.79 32.75
CA VAL A 280 -18.92 -26.23 33.60
C VAL A 280 -18.83 -24.73 33.33
N SER A 281 -19.54 -23.93 34.12
CA SER A 281 -19.44 -22.47 34.11
C SER A 281 -18.42 -22.02 35.17
N GLY A 282 -17.37 -21.30 34.77
CA GLY A 282 -16.43 -20.64 35.69
C GLY A 282 -15.13 -21.39 36.02
N GLY A 283 -14.69 -22.34 35.18
CA GLY A 283 -13.39 -23.02 35.33
C GLY A 283 -12.20 -22.22 34.75
N LEU A 284 -10.99 -22.42 35.29
CA LEU A 284 -9.75 -21.88 34.72
C LEU A 284 -9.58 -22.39 33.28
N TRP A 285 -9.12 -21.55 32.35
CA TRP A 285 -8.87 -21.95 30.96
C TRP A 285 -7.48 -22.60 30.89
N THR A 286 -7.42 -23.86 30.45
CA THR A 286 -6.17 -24.60 30.25
C THR A 286 -5.63 -24.35 28.83
N ASP A 287 -4.34 -24.61 28.61
CA ASP A 287 -3.72 -24.48 27.29
C ASP A 287 -4.37 -25.42 26.25
N ASP A 288 -4.88 -26.58 26.70
CA ASP A 288 -5.65 -27.52 25.88
C ASP A 288 -7.01 -26.94 25.45
N ASP A 289 -7.75 -26.28 26.36
CA ASP A 289 -9.04 -25.61 26.08
C ASP A 289 -8.85 -24.44 25.09
N LEU A 290 -7.71 -23.73 25.20
CA LEU A 290 -7.35 -22.63 24.31
C LEU A 290 -6.98 -23.15 22.91
N ASP A 291 -6.22 -24.24 22.82
CA ASP A 291 -5.87 -24.91 21.56
C ASP A 291 -7.15 -25.45 20.85
N GLU A 292 -8.10 -26.02 21.61
CA GLU A 292 -9.39 -26.48 21.07
C GLU A 292 -10.28 -25.32 20.60
N LEU A 293 -10.33 -24.21 21.36
CA LEU A 293 -11.04 -22.99 20.95
C LEU A 293 -10.50 -22.43 19.63
N VAL A 294 -9.18 -22.37 19.46
CA VAL A 294 -8.54 -21.90 18.21
C VAL A 294 -8.90 -22.82 17.03
N ARG A 295 -8.91 -24.14 17.23
CA ARG A 295 -9.31 -25.12 16.20
C ARG A 295 -10.79 -24.96 15.82
N LEU A 296 -11.69 -24.81 16.79
CA LEU A 296 -13.12 -24.63 16.55
C LEU A 296 -13.45 -23.29 15.88
N VAL A 297 -12.74 -22.22 16.24
CA VAL A 297 -12.88 -20.90 15.60
C VAL A 297 -12.41 -20.92 14.13
N LYS A 298 -11.38 -21.71 13.79
CA LYS A 298 -10.96 -22.01 12.40
C LYS A 298 -12.01 -22.87 11.66
N LYS A 299 -12.59 -23.88 12.34
CA LYS A 299 -13.59 -24.81 11.78
C LYS A 299 -14.92 -24.13 11.41
N PHE A 300 -15.35 -23.13 12.19
CA PHE A 300 -16.56 -22.37 11.92
C PHE A 300 -16.22 -20.92 11.53
N PRO A 301 -16.22 -20.56 10.23
CA PRO A 301 -15.89 -19.20 9.77
C PRO A 301 -16.99 -18.18 10.11
N PRO A 302 -16.66 -16.86 10.13
CA PRO A 302 -17.62 -15.80 10.43
C PRO A 302 -18.72 -15.74 9.35
N GLY A 303 -19.98 -15.92 9.75
CA GLY A 303 -21.14 -15.87 8.85
C GLY A 303 -22.24 -16.88 9.18
N SER A 304 -21.92 -17.94 9.93
CA SER A 304 -22.93 -18.86 10.49
C SER A 304 -23.65 -18.22 11.68
N VAL A 305 -24.99 -18.25 11.66
CA VAL A 305 -25.86 -17.67 12.70
C VAL A 305 -25.73 -18.45 14.03
N GLU A 306 -25.34 -19.72 13.96
CA GLU A 306 -25.20 -20.64 15.12
C GLU A 306 -23.73 -20.93 15.44
N ARG A 307 -22.80 -20.12 14.92
CA ARG A 307 -21.35 -20.32 15.10
C ARG A 307 -20.97 -20.48 16.56
N TRP A 308 -21.39 -19.54 17.40
CA TRP A 308 -20.96 -19.51 18.80
C TRP A 308 -21.69 -20.54 19.66
N GLU A 309 -22.89 -20.95 19.26
CA GLU A 309 -23.65 -22.00 19.92
C GLU A 309 -22.98 -23.37 19.71
N ASN A 310 -22.58 -23.68 18.49
CA ASN A 310 -21.86 -24.92 18.17
C ASN A 310 -20.45 -25.00 18.82
N ILE A 311 -19.74 -23.87 18.92
CA ILE A 311 -18.43 -23.82 19.60
C ILE A 311 -18.61 -23.97 21.12
N ALA A 312 -19.62 -23.31 21.69
CA ALA A 312 -19.95 -23.40 23.11
C ALA A 312 -20.38 -24.80 23.52
N GLU A 313 -21.19 -25.47 22.69
CA GLU A 313 -21.60 -26.86 22.89
C GLU A 313 -20.41 -27.82 22.84
N ALA A 314 -19.48 -27.62 21.88
CA ALA A 314 -18.27 -28.43 21.76
C ALA A 314 -17.32 -28.28 22.98
N LEU A 315 -17.14 -27.05 23.48
CA LEU A 315 -16.32 -26.76 24.66
C LEU A 315 -17.06 -26.97 26.00
N GLN A 316 -18.36 -27.29 25.96
CA GLN A 316 -19.24 -27.41 27.14
C GLN A 316 -19.22 -26.17 28.07
N ARG A 317 -19.01 -24.98 27.50
CA ARG A 317 -18.91 -23.68 28.20
C ARG A 317 -19.97 -22.71 27.68
N PRO A 318 -20.42 -21.70 28.46
CA PRO A 318 -21.43 -20.77 28.00
C PRO A 318 -20.94 -19.87 26.85
N VAL A 319 -21.84 -19.55 25.91
CA VAL A 319 -21.59 -18.75 24.71
C VAL A 319 -20.90 -17.41 25.03
N THR A 320 -21.27 -16.78 26.15
CA THR A 320 -20.70 -15.51 26.60
C THR A 320 -19.24 -15.61 27.03
N GLU A 321 -18.82 -16.75 27.57
CA GLU A 321 -17.44 -16.97 28.03
C GLU A 321 -16.52 -17.32 26.85
N VAL A 322 -17.01 -18.17 25.93
CA VAL A 322 -16.30 -18.55 24.69
C VAL A 322 -16.07 -17.35 23.78
N THR A 323 -17.08 -16.50 23.59
CA THR A 323 -16.96 -15.27 22.77
C THR A 323 -15.97 -14.27 23.38
N TYR A 324 -15.98 -14.12 24.71
CA TYR A 324 -15.03 -13.27 25.42
C TYR A 324 -13.58 -13.77 25.25
N MET A 325 -13.33 -15.06 25.45
CA MET A 325 -11.98 -15.62 25.33
C MET A 325 -11.48 -15.65 23.88
N ALA A 326 -12.35 -15.90 22.90
CA ALA A 326 -11.98 -15.80 21.50
C ALA A 326 -11.51 -14.39 21.09
N ASN A 327 -12.16 -13.34 21.62
CA ASN A 327 -11.72 -11.96 21.40
C ASN A 327 -10.39 -11.66 22.12
N LYS A 328 -10.24 -12.14 23.36
CA LYS A 328 -9.01 -11.97 24.16
C LYS A 328 -7.79 -12.63 23.52
N ILE A 329 -7.94 -13.82 22.93
CA ILE A 329 -6.89 -14.52 22.18
C ILE A 329 -6.49 -13.73 20.91
N LYS A 330 -7.47 -13.14 20.24
CA LYS A 330 -7.25 -12.34 19.03
C LYS A 330 -6.49 -11.04 19.32
N GLU A 331 -6.74 -10.41 20.46
CA GLU A 331 -6.05 -9.19 20.90
C GLU A 331 -4.63 -9.48 21.42
N ASN A 332 -4.42 -10.56 22.18
CA ASN A 332 -3.15 -10.86 22.84
C ASN A 332 -2.22 -11.78 22.05
N GLY A 333 -2.66 -12.37 20.94
CA GLY A 333 -1.81 -13.16 20.04
C GLY A 333 -1.30 -14.47 20.63
N TYR A 334 -2.20 -15.46 20.80
CA TYR A 334 -1.84 -16.80 21.27
C TYR A 334 -1.22 -17.68 20.15
N ARG A 335 -0.19 -18.47 20.48
CA ARG A 335 0.45 -19.45 19.57
C ARG A 335 0.16 -20.87 20.06
N MET A 336 -0.45 -21.68 19.20
CA MET A 336 -0.85 -23.06 19.48
C MET A 336 0.38 -23.97 19.68
N SER A 337 0.31 -24.90 20.63
CA SER A 337 1.43 -25.75 21.07
C SER A 337 1.93 -26.75 20.01
N THR A 338 1.21 -26.95 18.91
CA THR A 338 1.41 -28.08 17.98
C THR A 338 1.64 -27.72 16.51
N GLU A 339 1.82 -26.46 16.13
CA GLU A 339 2.11 -26.09 14.74
C GLU A 339 3.59 -25.68 14.60
N LYS A 340 4.45 -26.69 14.35
CA LYS A 340 5.65 -26.49 13.53
C LYS A 340 5.17 -26.09 12.13
N GLU A 341 5.67 -24.94 11.68
CA GLU A 341 5.79 -24.45 10.31
C GLU A 341 4.86 -25.07 9.26
N GLU A 342 3.77 -24.36 8.95
CA GLU A 342 3.17 -24.38 7.62
C GLU A 342 2.95 -22.95 7.12
N GLU A 343 3.50 -22.69 5.94
CA GLU A 343 3.60 -21.40 5.24
C GLU A 343 2.27 -20.93 4.64
N ILE A 344 2.11 -19.61 4.55
CA ILE A 344 1.05 -18.93 3.78
C ILE A 344 1.40 -18.98 2.28
N PRO A 345 0.43 -19.16 1.35
CA PRO A 345 0.68 -19.13 -0.09
C PRO A 345 0.80 -17.68 -0.60
N VAL A 346 1.86 -17.37 -1.37
CA VAL A 346 1.92 -16.20 -2.25
C VAL A 346 2.14 -16.64 -3.69
N VAL A 347 1.35 -16.05 -4.58
CA VAL A 347 1.22 -16.35 -6.01
C VAL A 347 2.49 -16.00 -6.81
N LYS A 348 3.09 -17.05 -7.38
CA LYS A 348 3.80 -17.20 -8.68
C LYS A 348 4.56 -16.00 -9.29
N ILE A 349 5.90 -16.10 -9.27
CA ILE A 349 6.77 -15.85 -10.45
C ILE A 349 7.61 -17.13 -10.67
N LYS A 350 7.89 -17.47 -11.94
CA LYS A 350 8.18 -18.81 -12.49
C LYS A 350 9.56 -19.42 -12.15
N GLN A 351 9.54 -20.72 -11.77
CA GLN A 351 10.40 -21.89 -12.12
C GLN A 351 11.95 -21.71 -12.18
N LYS A 352 12.82 -22.56 -11.58
CA LYS A 352 12.87 -24.04 -11.55
C LYS A 352 13.70 -24.59 -10.36
N THR A 353 13.32 -25.81 -9.92
CA THR A 353 14.11 -26.84 -9.17
C THR A 353 14.42 -26.62 -7.68
N LYS A 354 13.40 -26.82 -6.84
CA LYS A 354 13.48 -27.06 -5.39
C LYS A 354 13.68 -28.57 -5.15
N LYS A 355 14.94 -29.05 -5.18
CA LYS A 355 15.32 -30.37 -4.63
C LYS A 355 16.53 -30.31 -3.70
N ASN A 356 17.05 -29.11 -3.41
CA ASN A 356 18.29 -28.90 -2.63
C ASN A 356 18.11 -28.09 -1.33
N ILE A 357 16.90 -27.73 -0.91
CA ILE A 357 16.72 -26.74 0.17
C ILE A 357 16.66 -27.36 1.58
N GLU A 358 16.26 -28.61 1.74
CA GLU A 358 16.24 -29.25 3.08
C GLU A 358 17.64 -29.61 3.61
N ILE A 359 18.69 -29.53 2.79
CA ILE A 359 20.07 -29.79 3.20
C ILE A 359 20.72 -28.54 3.84
N ALA A 360 20.14 -27.34 3.67
CA ALA A 360 20.82 -26.08 3.98
C ALA A 360 20.65 -25.57 5.42
N GLU A 361 19.66 -26.00 6.19
CA GLU A 361 19.52 -25.54 7.59
C GLU A 361 20.48 -26.25 8.56
N ASP A 362 20.86 -27.50 8.25
CA ASP A 362 21.84 -28.25 9.04
C ASP A 362 23.30 -27.86 8.74
N THR A 363 23.60 -27.29 7.56
CA THR A 363 24.96 -26.88 7.19
C THR A 363 25.37 -25.55 7.81
N VAL A 364 24.43 -24.66 8.14
CA VAL A 364 24.70 -23.37 8.78
C VAL A 364 25.08 -23.50 10.26
N LYS A 365 24.65 -24.59 10.93
CA LYS A 365 25.05 -24.91 12.31
C LYS A 365 26.41 -25.60 12.45
N LYS A 366 26.98 -26.16 11.37
CA LYS A 366 28.33 -26.78 11.36
C LYS A 366 29.36 -25.87 10.68
N TRP A 367 29.75 -24.79 11.38
CA TRP A 367 30.98 -24.05 11.06
C TRP A 367 32.06 -24.44 12.05
N SER A 368 33.19 -24.94 11.54
CA SER A 368 34.36 -25.21 12.39
C SER A 368 35.06 -23.91 12.78
N GLN A 369 35.67 -23.89 13.97
CA GLN A 369 36.47 -22.74 14.44
C GLN A 369 37.59 -22.38 13.45
N MET A 370 38.14 -23.37 12.73
CA MET A 370 39.17 -23.17 11.72
C MET A 370 38.64 -22.49 10.46
N GLU A 371 37.40 -22.81 10.05
CA GLU A 371 36.73 -22.18 8.90
C GLU A 371 36.35 -20.73 9.21
N GLN A 372 35.85 -20.51 10.44
CA GLN A 372 35.53 -19.17 10.95
C GLN A 372 36.77 -18.27 10.97
N LYS A 373 37.92 -18.78 11.44
CA LYS A 373 39.18 -18.04 11.45
C LYS A 373 39.64 -17.65 10.03
N LYS A 374 39.50 -18.56 9.05
CA LYS A 374 39.83 -18.26 7.64
C LYS A 374 38.88 -17.21 7.04
N LEU A 375 37.60 -17.25 7.38
CA LEU A 375 36.62 -16.25 6.95
C LEU A 375 36.99 -14.86 7.50
N GLU A 376 37.38 -14.77 8.77
CA GLU A 376 37.81 -13.52 9.39
C GLU A 376 39.10 -12.98 8.77
N GLU A 377 40.09 -13.84 8.51
CA GLU A 377 41.32 -13.48 7.80
C GLU A 377 41.04 -12.95 6.39
N ALA A 378 40.15 -13.59 5.65
CA ALA A 378 39.73 -13.14 4.31
C ALA A 378 38.95 -11.82 4.35
N LEU A 379 38.10 -11.62 5.36
CA LEU A 379 37.35 -10.36 5.55
C LEU A 379 38.26 -9.18 5.90
N MET A 380 39.37 -9.43 6.60
CA MET A 380 40.42 -8.44 6.88
C MET A 380 41.23 -8.12 5.62
N LYS A 381 41.55 -9.13 4.81
CA LYS A 381 42.29 -8.96 3.56
C LYS A 381 41.51 -8.21 2.48
N TYR A 382 40.19 -8.37 2.44
CA TYR A 382 39.31 -7.71 1.47
C TYR A 382 38.24 -6.85 2.17
N PRO A 383 38.45 -5.53 2.33
CA PRO A 383 37.47 -4.61 2.92
C PRO A 383 36.28 -4.30 2.00
N LYS A 384 35.26 -3.60 2.53
CA LYS A 384 34.04 -3.23 1.79
C LYS A 384 34.39 -2.24 0.65
N GLY A 385 33.93 -2.51 -0.57
CA GLY A 385 34.10 -1.59 -1.73
C GLY A 385 34.45 -2.27 -3.06
N HIS A 386 34.87 -3.53 -3.05
CA HIS A 386 35.17 -4.30 -4.26
C HIS A 386 33.96 -5.14 -4.70
N SER A 387 33.56 -5.07 -5.98
CA SER A 387 32.39 -5.80 -6.52
C SER A 387 32.53 -7.33 -6.35
N GLU A 388 33.73 -7.85 -6.59
CA GLU A 388 34.06 -9.29 -6.50
C GLU A 388 34.59 -9.72 -5.12
N ARG A 389 34.32 -8.93 -4.07
CA ARG A 389 34.83 -9.20 -2.72
C ARG A 389 34.47 -10.60 -2.22
N TRP A 390 33.21 -10.99 -2.42
CA TRP A 390 32.68 -12.25 -1.89
C TRP A 390 33.18 -13.48 -2.63
N ASP A 391 33.48 -13.34 -3.91
CA ASP A 391 34.05 -14.43 -4.70
C ASP A 391 35.48 -14.72 -4.22
N LYS A 392 36.31 -13.67 -4.01
CA LYS A 392 37.66 -13.80 -3.43
C LYS A 392 37.68 -14.30 -1.98
N ILE A 393 36.63 -14.01 -1.20
CA ILE A 393 36.49 -14.54 0.17
C ILE A 393 36.17 -16.03 0.15
N ALA A 394 35.29 -16.47 -0.77
CA ALA A 394 34.93 -17.87 -0.91
C ALA A 394 36.15 -18.72 -1.30
N ASP A 395 37.01 -18.21 -2.18
CA ASP A 395 38.25 -18.90 -2.60
C ASP A 395 39.21 -19.18 -1.43
N HIS A 396 39.21 -18.31 -0.41
CA HIS A 396 40.03 -18.48 0.80
C HIS A 396 39.44 -19.49 1.80
N VAL A 397 38.12 -19.70 1.78
CA VAL A 397 37.41 -20.64 2.66
C VAL A 397 37.08 -21.92 1.87
N LEU A 398 38.11 -22.75 1.69
CA LEU A 398 38.01 -24.02 0.95
C LEU A 398 36.84 -24.88 1.45
N GLY A 399 35.93 -25.24 0.54
CA GLY A 399 34.78 -26.09 0.82
C GLY A 399 33.50 -25.36 1.20
N LYS A 400 33.49 -24.02 1.23
CA LYS A 400 32.27 -23.21 1.45
C LYS A 400 31.97 -22.34 0.24
N THR A 401 30.68 -22.16 -0.05
CA THR A 401 30.25 -21.29 -1.16
C THR A 401 30.24 -19.82 -0.74
N LYS A 402 30.20 -18.91 -1.72
CA LYS A 402 30.09 -17.47 -1.41
C LYS A 402 28.82 -17.14 -0.64
N GLU A 403 27.73 -17.85 -0.92
CA GLU A 403 26.44 -17.66 -0.26
C GLU A 403 26.53 -18.06 1.21
N GLU A 404 27.19 -19.18 1.52
CA GLU A 404 27.44 -19.62 2.89
C GLU A 404 28.32 -18.63 3.68
N CYS A 405 29.35 -18.07 3.04
CA CYS A 405 30.21 -17.05 3.65
C CYS A 405 29.44 -15.75 3.96
N ILE A 406 28.56 -15.30 3.05
CA ILE A 406 27.71 -14.12 3.25
C ILE A 406 26.72 -14.36 4.39
N MET A 407 26.06 -15.52 4.41
CA MET A 407 25.09 -15.88 5.46
C MET A 407 25.75 -15.95 6.83
N ARG A 408 26.95 -16.55 6.91
CA ARG A 408 27.72 -16.61 8.15
C ARG A 408 28.13 -15.23 8.64
N TYR A 409 28.61 -14.36 7.75
CA TYR A 409 28.95 -12.98 8.10
C TYR A 409 27.75 -12.20 8.66
N LYS A 410 26.57 -12.30 8.02
CA LYS A 410 25.34 -11.66 8.51
C LYS A 410 24.99 -12.12 9.91
N TYR A 411 25.00 -13.43 10.14
CA TYR A 411 24.72 -14.01 11.46
C TYR A 411 25.65 -13.47 12.55
N VAL A 412 26.97 -13.42 12.30
CA VAL A 412 27.94 -12.88 13.26
C VAL A 412 27.71 -11.39 13.51
N THR A 413 27.41 -10.61 12.49
CA THR A 413 27.12 -9.17 12.67
C THR A 413 25.86 -8.91 13.49
N GLU A 414 24.82 -9.72 13.33
CA GLU A 414 23.61 -9.63 14.14
C GLU A 414 23.88 -10.00 15.60
N MET A 415 24.67 -11.04 15.85
CA MET A 415 25.07 -11.42 17.21
C MET A 415 25.87 -10.31 17.91
N LEU A 416 26.82 -9.69 17.21
CA LEU A 416 27.59 -8.55 17.75
C LEU A 416 26.70 -7.33 17.99
N LYS A 417 25.71 -7.08 17.12
CA LYS A 417 24.76 -5.98 17.30
C LYS A 417 23.90 -6.20 18.54
N LYS A 418 23.37 -7.41 18.73
CA LYS A 418 22.60 -7.79 19.93
C LYS A 418 23.43 -7.68 21.21
N GLN A 419 24.70 -8.08 21.19
CA GLN A 419 25.61 -7.91 22.34
C GLN A 419 25.86 -6.43 22.66
N LYS A 420 26.05 -5.60 21.63
CA LYS A 420 26.19 -4.14 21.82
C LYS A 420 24.93 -3.53 22.41
N GLU A 421 23.75 -3.85 21.84
CA GLU A 421 22.45 -3.40 22.33
C GLU A 421 22.21 -3.82 23.79
N ALA A 422 22.60 -5.05 24.16
CA ALA A 422 22.55 -5.51 25.55
C ALA A 422 23.50 -4.69 26.46
N SER A 423 24.77 -4.50 26.05
CA SER A 423 25.73 -3.73 26.84
C SER A 423 25.38 -2.24 26.98
N THR A 424 24.66 -1.66 26.02
CA THR A 424 24.20 -0.26 26.09
C THR A 424 22.95 -0.09 26.93
N ASN A 425 22.19 -1.16 27.17
CA ASN A 425 20.99 -1.12 28.01
C ASN A 425 21.30 -1.39 29.50
N ASP A 426 22.50 -1.90 29.81
CA ASP A 426 22.98 -2.18 31.17
C ASP A 426 23.81 -1.03 31.78
N CYS A 427 24.00 0.09 31.07
CA CYS A 427 24.59 1.36 31.54
C CYS A 427 23.51 2.45 31.56
#